data_AF-F8PQV4-F1
#
_entry.id   AF-F8PQV4-F1
#
_cell.length_a   1.000
_cell.length_b   1.000
_cell.length_c   1.000
_cell.angle_alpha   90.00
_cell.angle_beta   90.00
_cell.angle_gamma   90.00
#
_symmetry.space_group_name_H-M   'P 1'
#
loop_
_entity.id
_entity.type
_entity.pdbx_description
1 polymer ?
#
loop_
_entity_poly.entity_id
_entity_poly.type
_entity_poly.pdbx_seq_one_letter_code
_entity_poly.pdbx_strand_id
1 'polypeptide(L)'
;MQQALRLYFRDTNVNQVMLFGRVNSQSDNGEVQTSSGLPAFLISLISTLEELLRPVLPPPTHTLLFPPKTAPPRARQAILNLYNPGEGISSHVDLLNRFGDGIIGISMGSGCVMNFEKHSEHKDMDDVGKERWELFLPERSIIVMTEDARYSWKHGIEGRQEDLVESEEGTDSGYCLGQI
;
A
#
# COMPACT_ATOMS: atom_id res chain seq x y z
N MET A 1 -7.28 11.16 5.22
CA MET A 1 -7.57 10.60 6.56
C MET A 1 -8.97 10.93 7.09
N GLN A 2 -9.27 12.17 7.54
CA GLN A 2 -10.55 12.47 8.22
C GLN A 2 -11.81 12.10 7.43
N GLN A 3 -11.81 12.31 6.10
CA GLN A 3 -12.95 11.91 5.26
C GLN A 3 -13.14 10.39 5.23
N ALA A 4 -12.05 9.61 5.13
CA ALA A 4 -12.12 8.15 5.12
C ALA A 4 -12.65 7.60 6.45
N LEU A 5 -12.12 8.07 7.59
CA LEU A 5 -12.59 7.68 8.93
C LEU A 5 -14.09 7.95 9.08
N ARG A 6 -14.55 9.16 8.74
CA ARG A 6 -15.96 9.53 8.84
C ARG A 6 -16.89 8.77 7.90
N LEU A 7 -16.39 8.22 6.79
CA LEU A 7 -17.23 7.54 5.80
C LEU A 7 -17.25 6.02 5.99
N TYR A 8 -16.13 5.44 6.40
CA TYR A 8 -15.92 3.99 6.30
C TYR A 8 -15.65 3.29 7.64
N PHE A 9 -15.19 4.02 8.66
CA PHE A 9 -14.78 3.45 9.94
C PHE A 9 -15.61 4.01 11.10
N ARG A 10 -16.93 4.01 10.94
CA ARG A 10 -17.87 4.39 12.02
C ARG A 10 -18.18 3.24 12.98
N ASP A 11 -18.08 2.01 12.48
CA ASP A 11 -18.26 0.79 13.25
C ASP A 11 -16.88 0.32 13.71
N THR A 12 -16.71 0.11 15.00
CA THR A 12 -15.44 -0.35 15.60
C THR A 12 -15.08 -1.77 15.21
N ASN A 13 -16.01 -2.54 14.64
CA ASN A 13 -15.76 -3.91 14.16
C ASN A 13 -15.28 -3.95 12.70
N VAL A 14 -15.19 -2.80 12.03
CA VAL A 14 -14.69 -2.69 10.66
C VAL A 14 -13.32 -2.03 10.70
N ASN A 15 -12.29 -2.76 10.29
CA ASN A 15 -10.92 -2.25 10.20
C ASN A 15 -10.35 -2.33 8.77
N GLN A 16 -11.12 -2.88 7.83
CA GLN A 16 -10.77 -2.92 6.41
C GLN A 16 -11.96 -2.62 5.51
N VAL A 17 -11.75 -1.79 4.49
CA VAL A 17 -12.74 -1.48 3.45
C VAL A 17 -12.12 -1.56 2.07
N MET A 18 -12.71 -2.37 1.19
CA MET A 18 -12.31 -2.48 -0.21
C MET A 18 -13.20 -1.64 -1.12
N LEU A 19 -12.58 -0.80 -1.95
CA LEU A 19 -13.25 0.09 -2.89
C LEU A 19 -12.77 -0.20 -4.31
N PHE A 20 -13.71 -0.37 -5.24
CA PHE A 20 -13.43 -0.77 -6.61
C PHE A 20 -13.77 0.35 -7.58
N GLY A 21 -12.77 0.75 -8.37
CA GLY A 21 -12.91 1.64 -9.49
C GLY A 21 -13.19 0.86 -10.77
N ARG A 22 -14.20 1.30 -11.54
CA ARG A 22 -14.59 0.65 -12.79
C ARG A 22 -13.69 1.08 -13.94
N VAL A 23 -13.50 0.17 -14.89
CA VAL A 23 -13.00 0.53 -16.22
C VAL A 23 -14.09 1.34 -16.91
N ASN A 24 -13.82 2.60 -17.24
CA ASN A 24 -14.72 3.39 -18.06
C ASN A 24 -14.73 2.79 -19.47
N SER A 25 -15.77 2.03 -19.81
CA SER A 25 -16.09 1.69 -21.19
C SER A 25 -16.55 2.98 -21.87
N GLN A 26 -15.87 3.39 -22.95
CA GLN A 26 -16.41 4.44 -23.81
C GLN A 26 -17.82 4.01 -24.26
N SER A 27 -18.81 4.85 -23.99
CA SER A 27 -20.13 4.75 -24.59
C SER A 27 -20.04 5.28 -26.02
N ASP A 28 -20.60 4.58 -27.00
CA ASP A 28 -20.69 4.99 -28.41
C ASP A 28 -21.49 6.30 -28.64
N ASN A 29 -21.99 6.95 -27.57
CA ASN A 29 -22.88 8.10 -27.62
C ASN A 29 -22.30 9.40 -27.02
N GLY A 30 -20.98 9.55 -26.93
CA GLY A 30 -20.34 10.85 -26.64
C GLY A 30 -20.59 11.46 -25.24
N GLU A 31 -21.43 10.84 -24.40
CA GLU A 31 -21.61 11.21 -23.00
C GLU A 31 -20.73 10.35 -22.10
N VAL A 32 -19.63 10.95 -21.61
CA VAL A 32 -18.73 10.34 -20.63
C VAL A 32 -19.47 10.28 -19.28
N GLN A 33 -20.02 9.12 -18.92
CA GLN A 33 -20.43 8.87 -17.54
C GLN A 33 -19.16 8.66 -16.67
N THR A 34 -18.85 9.67 -15.86
CA THR A 34 -17.58 9.79 -15.09
C THR A 34 -17.63 9.16 -13.70
N SER A 35 -18.51 8.20 -13.42
CA SER A 35 -18.49 7.54 -12.12
C SER A 35 -17.39 6.48 -12.10
N SER A 36 -16.16 6.92 -11.78
CA SER A 36 -14.97 6.06 -11.66
C SER A 36 -15.15 4.88 -10.71
N GLY A 37 -16.24 4.82 -9.93
CA GLY A 37 -16.49 3.85 -8.85
C GLY A 37 -15.79 4.20 -7.54
N LEU A 38 -14.76 5.07 -7.59
CA LEU A 38 -14.03 5.52 -6.42
C LEU A 38 -14.57 6.86 -5.89
N PRO A 39 -14.56 7.07 -4.56
CA PRO A 39 -14.84 8.36 -3.94
C PRO A 39 -13.93 9.48 -4.44
N ALA A 40 -14.45 10.70 -4.51
CA ALA A 40 -13.72 11.87 -5.01
C ALA A 40 -12.36 12.11 -4.32
N PHE A 41 -12.27 11.84 -3.01
CA PHE A 41 -10.99 12.00 -2.28
C PHE A 41 -9.93 11.00 -2.74
N LEU A 42 -10.31 9.79 -3.15
CA LEU A 42 -9.36 8.81 -3.71
C LEU A 42 -8.94 9.19 -5.13
N ILE A 43 -9.86 9.72 -5.94
CA ILE A 43 -9.52 10.24 -7.27
C ILE A 43 -8.50 11.38 -7.15
N SER A 44 -8.75 12.31 -6.22
CA SER A 44 -7.83 13.42 -5.94
C SER A 44 -6.48 12.90 -5.44
N LEU A 45 -6.46 11.96 -4.50
CA LEU A 45 -5.23 11.33 -4.00
C LEU A 45 -4.43 10.67 -5.13
N ILE A 46 -5.08 9.92 -6.02
CA ILE A 46 -4.41 9.28 -7.17
C ILE A 46 -3.76 10.34 -8.09
N SER A 47 -4.45 11.44 -8.36
CA SER A 47 -3.91 12.55 -9.15
C SER A 47 -2.69 13.19 -8.47
N THR A 48 -2.75 13.39 -7.15
CA THR A 48 -1.61 13.92 -6.39
C THR A 48 -0.42 12.96 -6.40
N LEU A 49 -0.65 11.66 -6.24
CA LEU A 49 0.42 10.66 -6.29
C LEU A 49 1.07 10.59 -7.68
N GLU A 50 0.30 10.71 -8.75
CA GLU A 50 0.82 10.73 -10.12
C GLU A 50 1.83 11.88 -10.31
N GLU A 51 1.51 13.07 -9.82
CA GLU A 51 2.39 14.23 -9.92
C GLU A 51 3.59 14.12 -8.97
N LEU A 52 3.35 13.74 -7.72
CA LEU A 52 4.36 13.65 -6.67
C LEU A 52 5.44 12.60 -6.97
N LEU A 53 5.04 11.46 -7.53
CA LEU A 53 5.95 10.35 -7.79
C LEU A 53 6.68 10.46 -9.13
N ARG A 54 6.27 11.37 -10.02
CA ARG A 54 6.89 11.54 -11.35
C ARG A 54 8.39 11.84 -11.31
N PRO A 55 8.91 12.76 -10.47
CA PRO A 55 10.34 13.02 -10.41
C PRO A 55 11.12 11.98 -9.59
N VAL A 56 10.43 11.13 -8.81
CA VAL A 56 11.05 10.20 -7.86
C VAL A 56 11.22 8.80 -8.47
N LEU A 57 10.23 8.34 -9.23
CA LEU A 57 10.23 6.99 -9.78
C LEU A 57 10.92 6.91 -11.15
N PRO A 58 11.56 5.78 -11.46
CA PRO A 58 11.97 5.48 -12.84
C PRO A 58 10.77 5.60 -13.80
N PRO A 59 10.96 6.15 -15.01
CA PRO A 59 9.85 6.33 -15.97
C PRO A 59 9.03 5.07 -16.27
N PRO A 60 9.62 3.86 -16.39
CA PRO A 60 8.84 2.63 -16.57
C PRO A 60 7.93 2.32 -15.36
N THR A 61 8.45 2.49 -14.15
CA THR A 61 7.70 2.28 -12.90
C THR A 61 6.57 3.29 -12.76
N HIS A 62 6.82 4.56 -13.07
CA HIS A 62 5.77 5.58 -13.06
C HIS A 62 4.66 5.26 -14.07
N THR A 63 5.04 4.88 -15.29
CA THR A 63 4.09 4.50 -16.36
C THR A 63 3.29 3.25 -15.99
N LEU A 64 3.87 2.30 -15.26
CA LEU A 64 3.18 1.12 -14.75
C LEU A 64 2.04 1.50 -13.78
N LEU A 65 2.31 2.41 -12.84
CA LEU A 65 1.36 2.85 -11.80
C LEU A 65 0.33 3.86 -12.31
N PHE A 66 0.74 4.72 -13.24
CA PHE A 66 -0.02 5.81 -13.83
C PHE A 66 0.04 5.71 -15.36
N PRO A 67 -0.62 4.70 -15.95
CA PRO A 67 -0.57 4.48 -17.39
C PRO A 67 -1.20 5.67 -18.14
N PRO A 68 -0.64 6.07 -19.29
CA PRO A 68 -1.19 7.14 -20.10
C PRO A 68 -2.59 6.77 -20.60
N LYS A 69 -3.40 7.78 -20.94
CA LYS A 69 -4.77 7.58 -21.45
C LYS A 69 -4.86 6.73 -22.72
N THR A 70 -3.76 6.58 -23.44
CA THR A 70 -3.65 5.75 -24.64
C THR A 70 -3.42 4.26 -24.35
N ALA A 71 -3.08 3.90 -23.11
CA ALA A 71 -2.90 2.52 -22.70
C ALA A 71 -4.27 1.82 -22.52
N PRO A 72 -4.33 0.49 -22.63
CA PRO A 72 -5.55 -0.26 -22.31
C PRO A 72 -6.05 0.09 -20.90
N PRO A 73 -7.34 0.39 -20.74
CA PRO A 73 -7.85 0.85 -19.46
C PRO A 73 -7.81 -0.27 -18.43
N ARG A 74 -7.41 0.08 -17.20
CA ARG A 74 -7.31 -0.85 -16.07
C ARG A 74 -8.24 -0.41 -14.96
N ALA A 75 -8.88 -1.38 -14.30
CA ALA A 75 -9.61 -1.11 -13.07
C ALA A 75 -8.61 -0.66 -11.98
N ARG A 76 -9.07 0.19 -11.07
CA ARG A 76 -8.31 0.54 -9.86
C ARG A 76 -9.00 -0.07 -8.65
N GLN A 77 -8.23 -0.46 -7.65
CA GLN A 77 -8.78 -0.83 -6.35
C GLN A 77 -8.04 -0.02 -5.28
N ALA A 78 -8.76 0.37 -4.24
CA ALA A 78 -8.19 0.89 -3.01
C ALA A 78 -8.64 0.02 -1.84
N ILE A 79 -7.72 -0.31 -0.94
CA ILE A 79 -8.01 -0.96 0.33
C ILE A 79 -7.65 0.05 1.41
N LEU A 80 -8.64 0.43 2.20
CA LEU A 80 -8.43 1.24 3.39
C LEU A 80 -8.30 0.28 4.56
N ASN A 81 -7.14 0.30 5.22
CA ASN A 81 -6.93 -0.43 6.47
C ASN A 81 -6.81 0.57 7.61
N LEU A 82 -7.43 0.28 8.74
CA LEU A 82 -7.32 1.01 9.99
C LEU A 82 -6.78 0.03 11.03
N TYR A 83 -5.55 0.22 11.49
CA TYR A 83 -4.98 -0.59 12.55
C TYR A 83 -4.99 0.23 13.83
N ASN A 84 -5.54 -0.33 14.90
CA ASN A 84 -5.35 0.15 16.26
C ASN A 84 -4.08 -0.49 16.86
N PRO A 85 -3.51 0.06 17.94
CA PRO A 85 -2.38 -0.56 18.64
C PRO A 85 -2.62 -2.05 18.95
N GLY A 86 -1.69 -2.91 18.53
CA GLY A 86 -1.80 -4.37 18.67
C GLY A 86 -2.46 -5.08 17.48
N GLU A 87 -3.09 -4.36 16.56
CA GLU A 87 -3.57 -4.94 15.30
C GLU A 87 -2.46 -4.99 14.24
N GLY A 88 -2.63 -5.88 13.28
CA GLY A 88 -1.69 -6.05 12.18
C GLY A 88 -2.30 -6.87 11.06
N ILE A 89 -1.48 -7.24 10.08
CA ILE A 89 -1.86 -8.11 8.99
C ILE A 89 -0.81 -9.21 8.82
N SER A 90 -1.30 -10.46 8.78
CA SER A 90 -0.44 -11.64 8.64
C SER A 90 0.43 -11.56 7.38
N SER A 91 1.65 -12.10 7.45
CA SER A 91 2.56 -12.19 6.30
C SER A 91 1.91 -12.88 5.10
N HIS A 92 1.81 -12.18 3.96
CA HIS A 92 1.14 -12.66 2.76
C HIS A 92 1.71 -12.05 1.48
N VAL A 93 1.36 -12.65 0.34
CA VAL A 93 1.52 -12.02 -0.98
C VAL A 93 0.15 -11.58 -1.46
N ASP A 94 0.04 -10.35 -1.96
CA ASP A 94 -1.18 -9.82 -2.58
C ASP A 94 -1.69 -10.76 -3.68
N LEU A 95 -3.02 -10.96 -3.71
CA LEU A 95 -3.69 -11.95 -4.56
C LEU A 95 -3.18 -11.91 -6.01
N LEU A 96 -2.34 -12.90 -6.36
CA LEU A 96 -1.60 -12.96 -7.63
C LEU A 96 -2.50 -12.96 -8.86
N ASN A 97 -3.67 -13.58 -8.75
CA ASN A 97 -4.64 -13.69 -9.84
C ASN A 97 -5.61 -12.50 -9.91
N ARG A 98 -5.46 -11.50 -9.03
CA ARG A 98 -6.39 -10.36 -8.93
C ARG A 98 -5.70 -9.02 -9.14
N PHE A 99 -4.50 -8.83 -8.58
CA PHE A 99 -3.77 -7.57 -8.67
C PHE A 99 -2.54 -7.73 -9.53
N GLY A 100 -2.42 -6.85 -10.54
CA GLY A 100 -1.23 -6.79 -11.38
C GLY A 100 -0.01 -6.26 -10.64
N ASP A 101 1.05 -6.03 -11.41
CA ASP A 101 2.26 -5.40 -10.89
C ASP A 101 2.01 -3.92 -10.52
N GLY A 102 2.74 -3.45 -9.52
CA GLY A 102 2.62 -2.10 -8.98
C GLY A 102 1.57 -1.97 -7.88
N ILE A 103 2.02 -2.00 -6.63
CA ILE A 103 1.24 -1.64 -5.44
C ILE A 103 1.80 -0.34 -4.87
N ILE A 104 0.90 0.57 -4.50
CA ILE A 104 1.22 1.78 -3.73
C ILE A 104 0.58 1.65 -2.35
N GLY A 105 1.42 1.63 -1.31
CA GLY A 105 1.00 1.76 0.08
C GLY A 105 1.23 3.19 0.58
N ILE A 106 0.33 3.69 1.42
CA ILE A 106 0.42 5.03 2.01
C ILE A 106 0.12 4.92 3.49
N SER A 107 1.05 5.35 4.33
CA SER A 107 0.87 5.37 5.78
C SER A 107 0.25 6.71 6.21
N MET A 108 -0.79 6.66 7.04
CA MET A 108 -1.48 7.84 7.55
C MET A 108 -1.84 7.65 9.03
N GLY A 109 -1.86 8.75 9.80
CA GLY A 109 -2.21 8.73 11.22
C GLY A 109 -1.02 8.46 12.13
N SER A 110 -0.29 7.39 11.84
CA SER A 110 0.89 6.95 12.58
C SER A 110 1.88 6.22 11.65
N GLY A 111 2.99 5.72 12.20
CA GLY A 111 4.01 4.98 11.44
C GLY A 111 4.18 3.57 11.97
N CYS A 112 4.44 2.60 11.10
CA CYS A 112 4.54 1.18 11.49
C CYS A 112 5.72 0.49 10.82
N VAL A 113 6.18 -0.62 11.39
CA VAL A 113 7.14 -1.50 10.71
C VAL A 113 6.41 -2.52 9.85
N MET A 114 6.79 -2.58 8.57
CA MET A 114 6.36 -3.62 7.65
C MET A 114 7.48 -4.65 7.48
N ASN A 115 7.13 -5.92 7.68
CA ASN A 115 8.04 -7.05 7.57
C ASN A 115 7.95 -7.65 6.18
N PHE A 116 9.11 -7.90 5.57
CA PHE A 116 9.25 -8.58 4.30
C PHE A 116 9.97 -9.92 4.52
N GLU A 117 9.40 -11.01 4.02
CA GLU A 117 10.01 -12.35 4.04
C GLU A 117 10.01 -12.91 2.62
N LYS A 118 11.18 -13.30 2.12
CA LYS A 118 11.28 -13.87 0.78
C LYS A 118 10.61 -15.23 0.75
N HIS A 119 9.78 -15.44 -0.26
CA HIS A 119 9.13 -16.72 -0.47
C HIS A 119 10.19 -17.76 -0.86
N SER A 120 10.49 -18.69 0.05
CA SER A 120 11.32 -19.86 -0.26
C SER A 120 10.42 -21.00 -0.76
N GLU A 121 10.77 -21.59 -1.91
CA GLU A 121 10.10 -22.80 -2.41
C GLU A 121 10.45 -24.04 -1.59
N HIS A 122 11.59 -24.00 -0.89
CA HIS A 122 12.09 -25.09 -0.04
C HIS A 122 11.53 -24.96 1.38
N LYS A 123 10.45 -25.71 1.65
CA LYS A 123 9.80 -25.80 2.98
C LYS A 123 10.70 -26.37 4.09
N ASP A 124 11.84 -26.95 3.73
CA ASP A 124 12.77 -27.63 4.64
C ASP A 124 13.96 -26.77 5.06
N MET A 125 14.02 -25.49 4.68
CA MET A 125 15.02 -24.59 5.23
C MET A 125 14.62 -24.16 6.65
N ASP A 126 15.46 -24.49 7.62
CA ASP A 126 15.40 -23.94 8.97
C ASP A 126 15.33 -22.41 8.93
N ASP A 127 14.70 -21.79 9.94
CA ASP A 127 14.40 -20.34 9.98
C ASP A 127 15.65 -19.44 9.80
N VAL A 128 16.84 -20.00 10.03
CA VAL A 128 18.17 -19.38 9.90
C VAL A 128 18.52 -18.99 8.45
N GLY A 129 17.86 -19.58 7.45
CA GLY A 129 18.17 -19.35 6.03
C GLY A 129 17.25 -18.38 5.28
N LYS A 130 16.23 -17.80 5.93
CA LYS A 130 15.23 -16.97 5.25
C LYS A 130 15.67 -15.52 5.16
N GLU A 131 15.64 -14.99 3.93
CA GLU A 131 15.88 -13.57 3.69
C GLU A 131 14.69 -12.75 4.24
N ARG A 132 14.95 -11.88 5.22
CA ARG A 132 13.96 -11.05 5.89
C ARG A 132 14.44 -9.61 6.01
N TRP A 133 13.50 -8.67 5.91
CA TRP A 133 13.75 -7.24 6.09
C TRP A 133 12.60 -6.61 6.89
N GLU A 134 12.94 -5.67 7.75
CA GLU A 134 11.98 -4.82 8.45
C GLU A 134 12.14 -3.39 7.92
N LEU A 135 11.03 -2.78 7.49
CA LEU A 135 11.02 -1.44 6.94
C LEU A 135 10.07 -0.56 7.75
N PHE A 136 10.60 0.47 8.39
CA PHE A 136 9.78 1.48 9.04
C PHE A 136 9.11 2.38 8.00
N LEU A 137 7.78 2.47 8.07
CA LEU A 137 6.93 3.30 7.24
C LEU A 137 6.39 4.45 8.09
N PRO A 138 7.05 5.62 8.11
CA PRO A 138 6.61 6.74 8.94
C PRO A 138 5.26 7.28 8.50
N GLU A 139 4.60 8.04 9.36
CA GLU A 139 3.36 8.74 9.00
C GLU A 139 3.61 9.62 7.75
N ARG A 140 2.66 9.61 6.80
CA ARG A 140 2.74 10.35 5.52
C ARG A 140 3.81 9.84 4.56
N SER A 141 4.31 8.62 4.74
CA SER A 141 5.17 7.94 3.77
C SER A 141 4.38 7.24 2.67
N ILE A 142 5.09 6.94 1.57
CA ILE A 142 4.61 6.16 0.44
C ILE A 142 5.59 5.02 0.21
N ILE A 143 5.09 3.80 0.10
CA ILE A 143 5.85 2.64 -0.36
C ILE A 143 5.35 2.21 -1.73
N VAL A 144 6.27 1.87 -2.62
CA VAL A 144 5.97 1.30 -3.94
C VAL A 144 6.59 -0.09 -4.02
N MET A 145 5.78 -1.09 -4.33
CA MET A 145 6.22 -2.47 -4.54
C MET A 145 5.95 -2.88 -5.99
N THR A 146 7.01 -3.25 -6.71
CA THR A 146 6.94 -3.76 -8.07
C THR A 146 7.81 -5.02 -8.23
N GLU A 147 7.55 -5.79 -9.28
CA GLU A 147 8.35 -6.94 -9.68
C GLU A 147 8.61 -7.90 -8.50
N ASP A 148 9.86 -8.15 -8.15
CA ASP A 148 10.23 -9.10 -7.09
C ASP A 148 9.56 -8.76 -5.75
N ALA A 149 9.56 -7.49 -5.33
CA ALA A 149 8.94 -7.08 -4.08
C ALA A 149 7.42 -7.35 -4.06
N ARG A 150 6.78 -7.32 -5.23
CA ARG A 150 5.35 -7.60 -5.40
C ARG A 150 5.06 -9.11 -5.41
N TYR A 151 5.92 -9.92 -6.01
CA TYR A 151 5.61 -11.32 -6.34
C TYR A 151 6.35 -12.35 -5.50
N SER A 152 7.61 -12.07 -5.19
CA SER A 152 8.55 -13.02 -4.58
C SER A 152 8.69 -12.81 -3.07
N TRP A 153 8.11 -11.74 -2.53
CA TRP A 153 8.20 -11.38 -1.12
C TRP A 153 6.81 -11.35 -0.48
N LYS A 154 6.69 -11.99 0.68
CA LYS A 154 5.56 -11.80 1.56
C LYS A 154 5.78 -10.52 2.35
N HIS A 155 4.70 -9.78 2.61
CA HIS A 155 4.73 -8.62 3.48
C HIS A 155 3.65 -8.72 4.57
N GLY A 156 3.87 -8.06 5.70
CA GLY A 156 2.92 -8.02 6.80
C GLY A 156 3.26 -6.93 7.81
N ILE A 157 2.31 -6.63 8.68
CA ILE A 157 2.51 -5.75 9.84
C ILE A 157 2.21 -6.61 11.06
N GLU A 158 3.16 -6.75 11.97
CA GLU A 158 2.95 -7.56 13.16
C GLU A 158 2.00 -6.86 14.13
N GLY A 159 1.10 -7.62 14.75
CA GLY A 159 0.19 -7.10 15.77
C GLY A 159 0.93 -6.86 17.08
N ARG A 160 1.48 -5.66 17.25
CA ARG A 160 2.19 -5.24 18.47
C ARG A 160 1.77 -3.83 18.90
N GLN A 161 2.02 -3.49 20.16
CA GLN A 161 1.61 -2.19 20.72
C GLN A 161 2.52 -1.04 20.24
N GLU A 162 3.78 -1.34 19.97
CA GLU A 162 4.80 -0.38 19.57
C GLU A 162 5.94 -1.07 18.81
N ASP A 163 6.62 -0.30 17.96
CA ASP A 163 7.83 -0.70 17.24
C ASP A 163 9.06 0.03 17.81
N LEU A 164 10.18 -0.68 17.94
CA LEU A 164 11.47 -0.07 18.25
C LEU A 164 12.19 0.27 16.94
N VAL A 165 12.35 1.56 16.66
CA VAL A 165 12.93 2.03 15.39
C VAL A 165 14.20 2.83 15.67
N GLU A 166 15.27 2.51 14.94
CA GLU A 166 16.54 3.25 15.01
C GLU A 166 16.39 4.66 14.42
N SER A 167 16.84 5.70 15.13
CA SER A 167 16.80 7.07 14.62
C SER A 167 17.94 7.35 13.63
N GLU A 168 17.66 8.10 12.56
CA GLU A 168 18.70 8.51 11.59
C GLU A 168 19.72 9.50 12.16
N GLU A 169 19.44 10.15 13.30
CA GLU A 169 20.39 11.04 13.98
C GLU A 169 21.36 10.19 14.82
N GLY A 170 22.59 10.02 14.31
CA GLY A 170 23.67 9.24 14.94
C GLY A 170 24.23 9.82 16.25
N THR A 171 23.38 10.19 17.20
CA THR A 171 23.77 10.54 18.57
C THR A 171 23.18 9.52 19.55
N ASP A 172 24.07 8.73 20.15
CA ASP A 172 23.91 7.86 21.32
C ASP A 172 22.50 7.31 21.58
N SER A 173 22.25 6.08 21.11
CA SER A 173 21.23 5.16 21.66
C SER A 173 19.79 5.71 21.74
N GLY A 174 19.30 6.28 20.64
CA GLY A 174 17.89 6.68 20.50
C GLY A 174 17.09 5.69 19.66
N TYR A 175 16.35 4.78 20.30
CA TYR A 175 15.19 4.17 19.62
C TYR A 175 14.01 5.13 19.74
N CYS A 176 13.31 5.41 18.65
CA CYS A 176 12.01 6.06 18.72
C CYS A 176 10.90 5.01 18.71
N LEU A 177 9.82 5.28 19.45
CA LEU A 177 8.64 4.44 19.45
C LEU A 177 7.83 4.72 18.19
N GLY A 178 7.83 3.78 17.25
CA GLY A 178 6.82 3.73 16.19
C GLY A 178 5.49 3.34 16.82
N GLN A 179 4.51 4.23 16.81
CA GLN A 179 3.15 3.89 17.27
C GLN A 179 2.34 3.39 16.09
N ILE A 180 1.70 2.22 16.22
CA ILE A 180 0.67 1.74 15.30
C ILE A 180 -0.65 2.44 15.62
#